data_AF-A0A940DY62-F1
#
_entry.id   AF-A0A940DY62-F1
#
_cell.length_a   1.000
_cell.length_b   1.000
_cell.length_c   1.000
_cell.angle_alpha   90.00
_cell.angle_beta   90.00
_cell.angle_gamma   90.00
#
_symmetry.space_group_name_H-M   'P 1'
#
loop_
_entity.id
_entity.type
_entity.pdbx_description
1 polymer ?
#
loop_
_entity_poly.entity_id
_entity_poly.type
_entity_poly.pdbx_seq_one_letter_code
_entity_poly.pdbx_strand_id
1 'polypeptide(L)' 'MMKKVTEIRFIEEENEIADIWMNHMFTRLFVEQLDLPLHLKQEVLYELLHKNLRKGE' A
#
# COMPACT_ATOMS: atom_id res chain seq x y z
N MET A 1 42.82 3.36 7.29
CA MET A 1 41.54 2.63 7.22
C MET A 1 40.47 3.62 6.74
N MET A 2 40.15 3.64 5.44
CA MET A 2 39.17 4.59 4.89
C MET A 2 37.76 4.09 5.22
N LYS A 3 37.02 4.86 6.04
CA LYS A 3 35.59 4.63 6.25
C LYS A 3 34.88 4.97 4.94
N LYS A 4 34.35 3.94 4.28
CA LYS A 4 33.46 4.11 3.13
C LYS A 4 32.17 4.73 3.66
N VAL A 5 32.02 6.05 3.48
CA VAL A 5 30.77 6.74 3.77
C VAL A 5 29.81 6.34 2.65
N THR A 6 28.96 5.37 2.94
CA THR A 6 27.84 5.06 2.06
C THR A 6 26.84 6.20 2.24
N GLU A 7 26.91 7.20 1.36
CA GLU A 7 25.83 8.16 1.21
C GLU A 7 24.59 7.37 0.81
N ILE A 8 23.66 7.21 1.76
CA ILE A 8 22.30 6.74 1.47
C ILE A 8 21.67 7.87 0.67
N ARG A 9 21.91 7.87 -0.63
CA ARG A 9 21.12 8.65 -1.57
C ARG A 9 19.71 8.10 -1.44
N PHE A 10 18.83 8.85 -0.77
CA PHE A 10 17.40 8.68 -0.96
C PHE A 10 17.17 9.02 -2.43
N ILE A 11 17.17 7.99 -3.26
CA ILE A 11 16.66 8.11 -4.60
C ILE A 11 15.18 8.42 -4.37
N GLU A 12 14.76 9.65 -4.68
CA GLU A 12 13.36 10.02 -4.88
C GLU A 12 12.82 9.29 -6.13
N GLU A 13 13.07 7.98 -6.21
CA GLU A 13 12.36 7.09 -7.10
C GLU A 13 11.02 6.88 -6.42
N GLU A 14 9.95 7.38 -7.04
CA GLU A 14 8.59 6.93 -6.77
C GLU A 14 8.63 5.39 -6.79
N ASN A 15 8.69 4.80 -5.60
CA ASN A 15 8.75 3.36 -5.45
C ASN A 15 7.32 2.88 -5.58
N GLU A 16 6.86 2.76 -6.81
CA GLU A 16 5.50 2.35 -7.18
C GLU A 16 5.08 1.08 -6.42
N ILE A 17 6.03 0.16 -6.19
CA ILE A 17 5.82 -1.04 -5.38
C ILE A 17 5.51 -0.66 -3.93
N ALA A 18 6.31 0.19 -3.31
CA ALA A 18 6.06 0.68 -1.96
C ALA A 18 4.71 1.41 -1.87
N ASP A 19 4.35 2.22 -2.87
CA ASP A 19 3.07 2.94 -2.89
C ASP A 19 1.88 1.97 -2.99
N ILE A 20 1.98 0.92 -3.82
CA ILE A 20 0.98 -0.15 -3.89
C ILE A 20 0.84 -0.86 -2.54
N TRP A 21 1.96 -1.19 -1.89
CA TRP A 21 1.96 -1.85 -0.59
C TRP A 21 1.37 -0.97 0.51
N MET A 22 1.72 0.32 0.52
CA MET A 22 1.19 1.30 1.48
C MET A 22 -0.32 1.47 1.28
N ASN A 23 -0.78 1.62 0.04
CA ASN A 23 -2.20 1.71 -0.28
C ASN A 23 -2.96 0.45 0.16
N HIS A 24 -2.39 -0.74 -0.07
CA HIS A 24 -2.98 -1.99 0.38
C HIS A 24 -3.11 -2.06 1.91
N MET A 25 -2.04 -1.71 2.64
CA MET A 25 -2.04 -1.71 4.10
C MET A 25 -3.06 -0.73 4.68
N PHE A 26 -3.09 0.51 4.21
CA PHE A 26 -4.04 1.50 4.70
C PHE A 26 -5.48 1.10 4.42
N THR A 27 -5.77 0.64 3.20
CA THR A 27 -7.13 0.17 2.82
C THR A 27 -7.60 -0.92 3.78
N ARG A 28 -6.74 -1.90 4.07
CA ARG A 28 -7.06 -2.97 5.03
C ARG A 28 -7.28 -2.43 6.43
N LEU A 29 -6.40 -1.55 6.93
CA LEU A 29 -6.52 -0.97 8.26
C LEU A 29 -7.89 -0.28 8.43
N PHE A 30 -8.32 0.52 7.45
CA PHE A 30 -9.62 1.18 7.50
C PHE A 30 -10.80 0.20 7.48
N VAL A 31 -10.76 -0.81 6.60
CA VAL A 31 -11.84 -1.80 6.50
C VAL A 31 -11.99 -2.64 7.77
N GLU A 32 -10.87 -2.97 8.43
CA GLU A 32 -10.89 -3.73 9.68
C GLU A 32 -11.56 -2.95 10.83
N GLN A 33 -11.49 -1.62 10.83
CA GLN A 33 -12.15 -0.76 11.83
C GLN A 33 -13.66 -0.63 11.64
N LEU A 34 -14.20 -1.04 10.48
CA LEU A 34 -15.63 -0.96 10.24
C LEU A 34 -16.37 -1.99 11.12
N ASP A 35 -17.51 -1.59 11.68
CA ASP A 35 -18.41 -2.50 12.38
C ASP A 35 -19.27 -3.28 11.39
N LEU A 36 -18.61 -4.13 10.60
CA LEU A 36 -19.22 -4.95 9.56
C LEU A 36 -18.95 -6.44 9.81
N PRO A 37 -19.87 -7.33 9.42
CA PRO A 37 -19.60 -8.75 9.30
C PRO A 37 -18.37 -9.03 8.42
N LEU A 38 -17.63 -10.09 8.75
CA LEU A 38 -16.39 -10.45 8.06
C LEU A 38 -16.53 -10.57 6.53
N HIS A 39 -17.64 -11.14 6.06
CA HIS A 39 -17.89 -11.30 4.61
C HIS A 39 -18.02 -9.94 3.90
N LEU A 40 -18.68 -8.97 4.53
CA LEU A 40 -18.79 -7.61 3.97
C LEU A 40 -17.45 -6.87 4.02
N LYS A 41 -16.63 -7.07 5.07
CA LYS A 41 -15.27 -6.53 5.10
C LYS A 41 -14.44 -7.03 3.92
N GLN A 42 -14.52 -8.33 3.62
CA GLN A 42 -13.81 -8.93 2.48
C GLN A 42 -14.29 -8.37 1.13
N GLU A 43 -15.60 -8.23 0.96
CA GLU A 43 -16.19 -7.65 -0.25
C GLU A 43 -15.77 -6.18 -0.44
N VAL A 44 -15.84 -5.37 0.61
CA VAL A 44 -15.40 -3.97 0.60
C VAL A 44 -13.90 -3.86 0.30
N LEU A 45 -13.08 -4.69 0.95
CA LEU A 45 -11.63 -4.72 0.69
C LEU A 45 -11.33 -5.09 -0.77
N TYR A 46 -12.02 -6.11 -1.31
CA TYR A 46 -11.90 -6.52 -2.71
C TYR A 46 -12.24 -5.36 -3.65
N GLU A 47 -13.39 -4.73 -3.46
CA GLU A 47 -13.86 -3.61 -4.28
C GLU A 47 -12.90 -2.41 -4.25
N LEU A 48 -12.42 -2.03 -3.07
CA LEU A 48 -11.51 -0.89 -2.92
C LEU A 48 -10.15 -1.13 -3.55
N LEU A 49 -9.59 -2.33 -3.39
CA LEU A 49 -8.29 -2.68 -3.97
C LEU A 49 -8.38 -2.86 -5.50
N HIS A 50 -9.45 -3.48 -6.02
CA HIS A 50 -9.59 -3.74 -7.46
C HIS A 50 -10.00 -2.50 -8.26
N LYS A 51 -10.71 -1.53 -7.66
CA LYS A 51 -11.00 -0.24 -8.31
C LYS A 51 -9.75 0.62 -8.48
N ASN A 52 -8.79 0.49 -7.58
CA ASN A 52 -7.52 1.20 -7.69
C ASN A 52 -6.60 0.59 -8.77
N LEU A 53 -6.65 -0.74 -8.96
CA LEU A 53 -5.87 -1.41 -10.02
C LEU A 53 -6.40 -1.13 -11.44
N ARG A 54 -7.71 -0.96 -11.62
CA ARG A 54 -8.32 -0.70 -12.95
C ARG A 54 -8.20 0.75 -13.45
N LYS A 55 -7.74 1.69 -12.62
CA LYS A 55 -7.53 3.09 -13.04
C LYS A 55 -6.15 3.34 -13.67
N GLY A 56 -5.30 2.32 -13.73
CA GLY A 56 -3.98 2.35 -14.37
C GLY A 56 -3.94 1.80 -15.79
N GLU A 57 -5.09 1.41 -16.36
CA GLU A 57 -5.28 1.09 -17.79
C GLU A 57 -5.89 2.28 -18.54
#